data_AF-A0A2M8P5N0-F1
#
_entry.id   AF-A0A2M8P5N0-F1
#
_cell.length_a   1.000
_cell.length_b   1.000
_cell.length_c   1.000
_cell.angle_alpha   90.00
_cell.angle_beta   90.00
_cell.angle_gamma   90.00
#
_symmetry.space_group_name_H-M   'P 1'
#
loop_
_entity.id
_entity.type
_entity.pdbx_description
1 polymer ?
#
loop_
_entity_poly.entity_id
_entity_poly.type
_entity_poly.pdbx_seq_one_letter_code
_entity_poly.pdbx_strand_id
1 'polypeptide(L)'
;MIQKIASDVRYARQLALTDGQRTSVFIDESHNRYFLKWADGSYVQNPLKGGDFIVQLGQKELNGVQITMTGFSGGRLDFTTSGEPLNGGNSFTGKLTLVVLNNA
;
A
#
# COMPACT_ATOMS: atom_id res chain seq x y z
N MET A 1 5.50 13.21 3.14
CA MET A 1 5.49 12.19 2.07
C MET A 1 5.61 10.76 2.59
N ILE A 2 6.68 10.38 3.30
CA ILE A 2 6.77 9.10 4.02
C ILE A 2 5.58 8.91 4.99
N GLN A 3 5.14 9.99 5.64
CA GLN A 3 3.96 9.96 6.48
C GLN A 3 2.66 9.66 5.73
N LYS A 4 2.56 9.99 4.44
CA LYS A 4 1.36 9.70 3.64
C LYS A 4 1.25 8.21 3.36
N ILE A 5 2.28 7.59 2.79
CA ILE A 5 2.24 6.15 2.51
C ILE A 5 2.10 5.33 3.79
N ALA A 6 2.77 5.74 4.88
CA ALA A 6 2.60 5.10 6.18
C ALA A 6 1.17 5.24 6.73
N SER A 7 0.53 6.39 6.55
CA SER A 7 -0.87 6.61 6.92
C SER A 7 -1.81 5.75 6.08
N ASP A 8 -1.59 5.67 4.77
CA ASP A 8 -2.43 4.88 3.86
C ASP A 8 -2.30 3.37 4.14
N VAL A 9 -1.12 2.90 4.54
CA VAL A 9 -0.90 1.52 4.99
C VAL A 9 -1.61 1.23 6.31
N ARG A 10 -1.59 2.17 7.26
CA ARG A 10 -2.38 2.06 8.51
C ARG A 10 -3.87 2.05 8.21
N TYR A 11 -4.31 2.84 7.24
CA TYR A 11 -5.70 2.85 6.78
C TYR A 11 -6.11 1.49 6.22
N ALA A 12 -5.29 0.88 5.34
CA ALA A 12 -5.54 -0.47 4.83
C ALA A 12 -5.66 -1.52 5.95
N ARG A 13 -4.82 -1.43 6.98
CA ARG A 13 -4.92 -2.29 8.18
C ARG A 13 -6.23 -2.06 8.95
N GLN A 14 -6.62 -0.80 9.13
CA GLN A 14 -7.85 -0.46 9.85
C GLN A 14 -9.09 -0.96 9.10
N LEU A 15 -9.12 -0.84 7.77
CA LEU A 15 -10.19 -1.40 6.96
C LEU A 15 -10.33 -2.90 7.17
N ALA A 16 -9.20 -3.63 7.17
CA ALA A 16 -9.24 -5.07 7.37
C ALA A 16 -9.79 -5.48 8.74
N LEU A 17 -9.54 -4.67 9.77
CA LEU A 17 -10.07 -4.84 11.13
C LEU A 17 -11.56 -4.52 11.23
N THR A 18 -12.00 -3.41 10.63
CA THR A 18 -13.36 -2.91 10.77
C THR A 18 -14.34 -3.69 9.89
N ASP A 19 -13.97 -3.99 8.66
CA ASP A 19 -14.88 -4.55 7.66
C ASP A 19 -14.86 -6.09 7.65
N GLY A 20 -13.94 -6.71 8.41
CA GLY A 20 -13.83 -8.16 8.50
C GLY A 20 -13.40 -8.84 7.21
N GLN A 21 -12.83 -8.08 6.27
CA GLN A 21 -12.31 -8.58 4.99
C GLN A 21 -10.81 -8.27 4.86
N ARG A 22 -10.05 -9.14 4.20
CA ARG A 22 -8.63 -8.85 3.95
C ARG A 22 -8.47 -7.65 3.01
N THR A 23 -7.47 -6.83 3.29
CA THR A 23 -7.07 -5.70 2.44
C THR A 23 -5.60 -5.84 2.10
N SER A 24 -5.21 -5.41 0.90
CA SER A 24 -3.83 -5.49 0.41
C SER A 24 -3.34 -4.13 -0.06
N VAL A 25 -2.10 -3.81 0.27
CA VAL A 25 -1.33 -2.69 -0.29
C VAL A 25 -0.43 -3.25 -1.38
N PHE A 26 -0.49 -2.64 -2.56
CA PHE A 26 0.39 -2.96 -3.68
C PHE A 26 1.32 -1.79 -3.96
N ILE A 27 2.62 -2.07 -4.04
CA ILE A 27 3.70 -1.18 -4.43
C ILE A 27 4.11 -1.58 -5.85
N ASP A 28 3.81 -0.71 -6.82
CA ASP A 28 4.01 -0.95 -8.25
C ASP A 28 5.13 -0.02 -8.73
N GLU A 29 6.36 -0.55 -8.68
CA GLU A 29 7.57 0.18 -9.03
C GLU A 29 7.59 0.56 -10.51
N SER A 30 7.14 -0.33 -11.40
CA SER A 30 7.20 -0.13 -12.85
C SER A 30 6.29 1.00 -13.32
N HIS A 31 5.19 1.26 -12.60
CA HIS A 31 4.28 2.38 -12.88
C HIS A 31 4.41 3.53 -11.87
N ASN A 32 5.40 3.45 -10.95
CA ASN A 32 5.65 4.44 -9.91
C ASN A 32 4.39 4.83 -9.12
N ARG A 33 3.66 3.84 -8.61
CA ARG A 33 2.40 4.05 -7.88
C ARG A 33 2.21 3.05 -6.77
N TYR A 34 1.28 3.33 -5.88
CA TYR A 34 0.76 2.33 -4.96
C TYR A 34 -0.76 2.42 -4.89
N PHE A 35 -1.39 1.30 -4.55
CA PHE A 35 -2.85 1.19 -4.52
C PHE A 35 -3.31 0.15 -3.50
N LEU A 36 -4.59 0.23 -3.14
CA LEU A 36 -5.21 -0.66 -2.17
C LEU A 36 -6.30 -1.51 -2.84
N LYS A 37 -6.36 -2.79 -2.49
CA LYS A 37 -7.40 -3.71 -2.97
C LYS A 37 -8.00 -4.54 -1.85
N TRP A 38 -9.25 -4.93 -2.06
CA TRP A 38 -9.93 -5.95 -1.28
C TRP A 38 -9.50 -7.36 -1.71
N ALA A 39 -9.88 -8.36 -0.91
CA ALA A 39 -9.60 -9.76 -1.19
C ALA A 39 -10.18 -10.27 -2.52
N ASP A 40 -11.27 -9.66 -3.01
CA ASP A 40 -11.91 -9.98 -4.29
C ASP A 40 -11.18 -9.36 -5.51
N GLY A 41 -10.12 -8.58 -5.27
CA GLY A 41 -9.32 -7.93 -6.31
C GLY A 41 -9.84 -6.57 -6.75
N SER A 42 -10.99 -6.12 -6.25
CA SER A 42 -11.51 -4.77 -6.48
C SER A 42 -10.71 -3.72 -5.69
N TYR A 43 -10.72 -2.48 -6.18
CA TYR A 43 -10.04 -1.40 -5.49
C TYR A 43 -10.82 -0.95 -4.26
N VAL A 44 -10.07 -0.70 -3.18
CA VAL A 44 -10.60 0.07 -2.06
C VAL A 44 -10.97 1.46 -2.57
N GLN A 45 -12.10 2.01 -2.12
CA GLN A 45 -12.50 3.35 -2.51
C GLN A 45 -11.71 4.40 -1.72
N ASN A 46 -11.29 5.47 -2.39
CA ASN A 46 -10.57 6.57 -1.78
C ASN A 46 -11.54 7.46 -0.97
N PRO A 47 -11.43 7.49 0.37
CA PRO A 47 -12.38 8.22 1.20
C PRO A 47 -12.28 9.74 1.03
N LEU A 48 -11.17 10.26 0.49
CA LEU A 48 -10.92 11.69 0.35
C LEU A 48 -11.29 12.25 -1.02
N LYS A 49 -11.15 11.44 -2.07
CA LYS A 49 -11.31 11.90 -3.47
C LYS A 49 -12.47 11.22 -4.21
N GLY A 50 -13.04 10.15 -3.63
CA GLY A 50 -13.91 9.24 -4.36
C GLY A 50 -13.14 8.39 -5.39
N GLY A 51 -13.75 7.31 -5.87
CA GLY A 51 -13.16 6.40 -6.86
C GLY A 51 -12.05 5.51 -6.28
N ASP A 52 -11.32 4.82 -7.15
CA ASP A 52 -10.32 3.83 -6.75
C ASP A 52 -9.15 4.44 -5.98
N PHE A 53 -8.71 3.76 -4.92
CA PHE A 53 -7.55 4.15 -4.12
C PHE A 53 -6.28 3.83 -4.89
N ILE A 54 -5.88 4.78 -5.73
CA ILE A 54 -4.62 4.75 -6.48
C ILE A 54 -3.86 6.05 -6.21
N VAL A 55 -2.62 5.93 -5.77
CA VAL A 55 -1.72 7.05 -5.56
C VAL A 55 -0.60 6.98 -6.58
N GLN A 56 -0.71 7.83 -7.60
CA GLN A 56 0.33 8.03 -8.60
C GLN A 56 1.43 8.93 -8.02
N LEU A 57 2.68 8.48 -8.10
CA LEU A 57 3.87 9.26 -7.74
C LEU A 57 4.53 9.82 -9.00
N GLY A 58 5.44 10.78 -8.81
CA GLY A 58 6.15 11.46 -9.90
C GLY A 58 5.31 12.49 -10.66
N GLN A 59 4.14 12.87 -10.14
CA GLN A 59 3.20 13.77 -10.81
C GLN A 59 2.52 14.72 -9.83
N LYS A 60 2.11 15.90 -10.31
CA LYS A 60 1.38 16.93 -9.54
C LYS A 60 2.14 17.27 -8.24
N GLU A 61 1.45 17.22 -7.10
CA GLU A 61 1.99 17.44 -5.75
C GLU A 61 3.08 16.44 -5.33
N LEU A 62 3.26 15.35 -6.09
CA LEU A 62 4.25 14.30 -5.84
C LEU A 62 5.26 14.22 -7.00
N ASN A 63 5.48 15.32 -7.72
CA ASN A 63 6.55 15.41 -8.72
C ASN A 63 7.93 15.19 -8.06
N GLY A 64 8.86 14.53 -8.77
CA GLY A 64 10.19 14.17 -8.27
C GLY A 64 10.23 12.94 -7.36
N VAL A 65 9.07 12.36 -7.02
CA VAL A 65 8.98 11.19 -6.14
C VAL A 65 9.01 9.91 -6.97
N GLN A 66 9.98 9.05 -6.68
CA GLN A 66 10.10 7.76 -7.34
C GLN A 66 10.25 6.62 -6.33
N ILE A 67 9.50 5.55 -6.55
CA ILE A 67 9.73 4.26 -5.88
C ILE A 67 10.97 3.63 -6.48
N THR A 68 11.98 3.40 -5.64
CA THR A 68 13.24 2.79 -6.08
C THR A 68 13.38 1.35 -5.65
N MET A 69 12.69 0.95 -4.58
CA MET A 69 12.72 -0.41 -4.05
C MET A 69 11.57 -0.65 -3.07
N THR A 70 11.08 -1.89 -3.02
CA THR A 70 10.26 -2.45 -1.95
C THR A 70 10.85 -3.76 -1.43
N GLY A 71 10.71 -4.01 -0.13
CA GLY A 71 11.07 -5.27 0.50
C GLY A 71 9.97 -6.34 0.43
N PHE A 72 8.82 -6.04 -0.20
CA PHE A 72 7.72 -6.99 -0.29
C PHE A 72 7.82 -7.89 -1.51
N SER A 73 7.58 -9.17 -1.29
CA SER A 73 7.44 -10.19 -2.33
C SER A 73 6.29 -9.82 -3.25
N GLY A 74 6.60 -9.57 -4.52
CA GLY A 74 5.64 -9.11 -5.51
C GLY A 74 5.06 -7.72 -5.23
N GLY A 75 5.74 -6.90 -4.41
CA GLY A 75 5.26 -5.56 -4.03
C GLY A 75 4.00 -5.57 -3.18
N ARG A 76 3.67 -6.71 -2.54
CA ARG A 76 2.37 -6.92 -1.89
C ARG A 76 2.49 -7.06 -0.38
N LEU A 77 1.75 -6.22 0.33
CA LEU A 77 1.54 -6.30 1.78
C LEU A 77 0.06 -6.58 2.04
N ASP A 78 -0.26 -7.73 2.61
CA ASP A 78 -1.62 -8.11 2.98
C ASP A 78 -1.90 -7.83 4.45
N PHE A 79 -3.15 -7.53 4.77
CA PHE A 79 -3.65 -7.53 6.13
C PHE A 79 -4.73 -8.59 6.28
N THR A 80 -4.58 -9.45 7.29
CA THR A 80 -5.64 -10.39 7.70
C THR A 80 -6.83 -9.62 8.30
N THR A 81 -7.93 -10.31 8.54
CA THR A 81 -9.10 -9.74 9.23
C THR A 81 -8.82 -9.37 10.69
N SER A 82 -7.72 -9.87 11.28
CA SER A 82 -7.19 -9.45 12.57
C SER A 82 -6.16 -8.32 12.47
N GLY A 83 -5.95 -7.77 11.26
CA GLY A 83 -4.99 -6.70 11.00
C GLY A 83 -3.53 -7.14 11.11
N GLU A 84 -3.27 -8.45 11.07
CA GLU A 84 -1.90 -8.99 11.01
C GLU A 84 -1.34 -8.78 9.60
N PRO A 85 -0.12 -8.24 9.47
CA PRO A 85 0.50 -8.04 8.18
C PRO A 85 1.08 -9.36 7.65
N LEU A 86 0.95 -9.61 6.34
CA LEU A 86 1.65 -10.66 5.60
C LEU A 86 2.41 -10.07 4.40
N ASN A 87 3.58 -10.62 4.09
CA ASN A 87 4.40 -10.30 2.94
C ASN A 87 4.06 -11.24 1.77
N GLY A 88 3.26 -10.76 0.80
CA GLY A 88 2.78 -11.57 -0.30
C GLY A 88 2.10 -12.87 0.16
N GLY A 89 1.26 -12.77 1.19
CA GLY A 89 0.59 -13.92 1.82
C GLY A 89 1.40 -14.72 2.85
N ASN A 90 2.66 -14.38 3.11
CA ASN A 90 3.51 -15.09 4.09
C ASN A 90 3.73 -14.28 5.37
N SER A 91 3.90 -14.94 6.51
CA SER A 91 4.24 -14.26 7.76
C SER A 91 5.61 -13.56 7.69
N PHE A 92 5.74 -12.44 8.40
CA PHE A 92 7.01 -11.73 8.50
C PHE A 92 8.01 -12.49 9.38
N THR A 93 9.27 -12.53 8.95
CA THR A 93 10.40 -13.02 9.75
C THR A 93 11.36 -11.88 10.10
N GLY A 94 10.82 -10.73 10.53
CA GLY A 94 11.59 -9.57 10.96
C GLY A 94 11.11 -8.23 10.40
N LYS A 95 12.01 -7.24 10.38
CA LYS A 95 11.76 -5.90 9.83
C LYS A 95 11.96 -5.92 8.31
N LEU A 96 10.96 -5.46 7.56
CA LEU A 96 11.06 -5.25 6.11
C LEU A 96 10.91 -3.76 5.76
N THR A 97 11.59 -3.36 4.70
CA THR A 97 11.47 -2.01 4.13
C THR A 97 10.18 -1.92 3.32
N LEU A 98 9.25 -1.08 3.76
CA LEU A 98 7.98 -0.85 3.06
C LEU A 98 8.21 -0.29 1.66
N VAL A 99 8.95 0.80 1.57
CA VAL A 99 9.31 1.47 0.32
C VAL A 99 10.56 2.32 0.54
N VAL A 100 11.41 2.41 -0.48
CA VAL A 100 12.44 3.45 -0.60
C VAL A 100 11.99 4.45 -1.65
N LEU A 101 12.00 5.72 -1.28
CA LEU A 101 11.61 6.83 -2.14
C LEU A 101 12.83 7.72 -2.38
N ASN A 102 13.11 8.00 -3.65
CA ASN A 102 13.97 9.13 -3.99
C ASN A 102 13.11 10.38 -4.09
N ASN A 103 13.59 11.45 -3.48
CA ASN A 103 13.08 12.80 -3.67
C ASN A 103 14.23 13.58 -4.33
N ALA A 104 14.11 13.86 -5.63
CA ALA A 104 15.05 14.72 -6.32
C ALA A 104 14.89 16.17 -5.86
#